data_AF-A0A9P8TLY6-F1
#
_entry.id   AF-A0A9P8TLY6-F1
#
_cell.length_a   1.000
_cell.length_b   1.000
_cell.length_c   1.000
_cell.angle_alpha   90.00
_cell.angle_beta   90.00
_cell.angle_gamma   90.00
#
_symmetry.space_group_name_H-M   'P 1'
#
loop_
_entity.id
_entity.type
_entity.pdbx_description
1 polymer ?
#
loop_
_entity_poly.entity_id
_entity_poly.type
_entity_poly.pdbx_seq_one_letter_code
_entity_poly.pdbx_strand_id
1 'polypeptide(L)'
;MSSECLNTDYTKSTELTETELRILQQYQGLARRLLRLSEIISQISSIPTLELLENLRKIEGKISLVYTLFNAAVYSLFLQRDNEAKLLQQSNHHHNNDQDDHIQRNDDAIQESTQSFIS
;
A
#
# COMPACT_ATOMS: atom_id res chain seq x y z
N MET A 1 -14.11 -44.14 -13.98
CA MET A 1 -14.00 -45.33 -13.10
C MET A 1 -15.40 -45.84 -12.87
N SER A 2 -15.74 -47.00 -13.41
CA SER A 2 -17.09 -47.55 -13.39
C SER A 2 -17.54 -47.73 -11.94
N SER A 3 -18.62 -47.07 -11.53
CA SER A 3 -19.19 -47.13 -10.16
C SER A 3 -19.47 -48.56 -9.67
N GLU A 4 -19.51 -49.49 -10.60
CA GLU A 4 -19.62 -50.93 -10.41
C GLU A 4 -18.51 -51.47 -9.51
N CYS A 5 -17.23 -51.15 -9.74
CA CYS A 5 -16.11 -51.67 -8.92
C CYS A 5 -16.02 -51.08 -7.50
N LEU A 6 -16.61 -49.91 -7.28
CA LEU A 6 -16.65 -49.27 -5.96
C LEU A 6 -17.75 -49.84 -5.06
N ASN A 7 -18.74 -50.53 -5.64
CA ASN A 7 -19.93 -51.04 -4.96
C ASN A 7 -20.12 -52.55 -5.14
N THR A 8 -19.24 -53.23 -5.87
CA THR A 8 -19.32 -54.69 -6.02
C THR A 8 -19.07 -55.35 -4.66
N ASP A 9 -19.93 -56.31 -4.31
CA ASP A 9 -19.77 -57.14 -3.13
C ASP A 9 -18.97 -58.39 -3.50
N TYR A 10 -17.67 -58.35 -3.25
CA TYR A 10 -16.73 -59.43 -3.54
C TYR A 10 -16.92 -60.65 -2.63
N THR A 11 -17.78 -60.59 -1.60
CA THR A 11 -18.02 -61.73 -0.70
C THR A 11 -18.89 -62.83 -1.31
N LYS A 12 -19.55 -62.55 -2.45
CA LYS A 12 -20.38 -63.52 -3.18
C LYS A 12 -19.61 -64.38 -4.19
N SER A 13 -18.35 -64.06 -4.48
CA SER A 13 -17.55 -64.84 -5.42
C SER A 13 -16.86 -66.00 -4.70
N THR A 14 -17.46 -67.19 -4.82
CA THR A 14 -16.97 -68.47 -4.29
C THR A 14 -15.64 -68.93 -4.89
N GLU A 15 -15.17 -68.27 -5.96
CA GLU A 15 -13.94 -68.60 -6.69
C GLU A 15 -12.69 -67.86 -6.18
N LEU A 16 -12.83 -66.94 -5.21
CA LEU A 16 -11.71 -66.14 -4.71
C LEU A 16 -11.06 -66.77 -3.47
N THR A 17 -9.73 -66.71 -3.44
CA THR A 17 -8.94 -67.07 -2.25
C THR A 17 -9.13 -66.01 -1.16
N GLU A 18 -9.07 -66.38 0.13
CA GLU A 18 -9.23 -65.44 1.26
C GLU A 18 -8.31 -64.20 1.18
N THR A 19 -7.10 -64.37 0.64
CA THR A 19 -6.13 -63.29 0.43
C THR A 19 -6.54 -62.35 -0.68
N GLU A 20 -7.09 -62.86 -1.79
CA GLU A 20 -7.55 -62.06 -2.93
C GLU A 20 -8.77 -61.21 -2.54
N LEU A 21 -9.70 -61.79 -1.79
CA LEU A 21 -10.85 -61.07 -1.22
C LEU A 21 -10.38 -59.90 -0.35
N ARG A 22 -9.44 -60.15 0.56
CA ARG A 22 -8.89 -59.11 1.46
C ARG A 22 -8.22 -58.00 0.67
N ILE A 23 -7.44 -58.34 -0.36
CA ILE A 23 -6.76 -57.36 -1.20
C ILE A 23 -7.79 -56.50 -1.96
N LEU A 24 -8.82 -57.11 -2.56
CA LEU A 24 -9.86 -56.36 -3.27
C LEU A 24 -10.64 -55.41 -2.34
N GLN A 25 -11.01 -55.86 -1.15
CA GLN A 25 -11.68 -55.02 -0.16
C GLN A 25 -10.82 -53.80 0.23
N GLN A 26 -9.50 -54.01 0.37
CA GLN A 26 -8.57 -52.93 0.68
C GLN A 26 -8.42 -51.93 -0.48
N TYR A 27 -8.32 -52.42 -1.73
CA TYR A 27 -8.29 -51.55 -2.92
C TYR A 27 -9.60 -50.78 -3.11
N GLN A 28 -10.75 -51.40 -2.87
CA GLN A 28 -12.05 -50.73 -2.91
C GLN A 28 -12.16 -49.64 -1.84
N GLY A 29 -11.70 -49.93 -0.62
CA GLY A 29 -11.62 -48.95 0.46
C GLY A 29 -10.69 -47.78 0.13
N LEU A 30 -9.53 -48.06 -0.45
CA LEU A 30 -8.58 -47.04 -0.89
C LEU A 30 -9.17 -46.18 -2.01
N ALA A 31 -9.77 -46.78 -3.02
CA ALA A 31 -10.40 -46.08 -4.13
C ALA A 31 -11.55 -45.16 -3.64
N ARG A 32 -12.36 -45.63 -2.68
CA ARG A 32 -13.41 -44.82 -2.06
C ARG A 32 -12.84 -43.63 -1.26
N ARG A 33 -11.73 -43.83 -0.55
CA ARG A 33 -11.02 -42.74 0.15
C ARG A 33 -10.43 -41.73 -0.82
N LEU A 34 -9.84 -42.18 -1.93
CA LEU A 34 -9.31 -41.31 -2.98
C LEU A 34 -10.42 -40.49 -3.66
N LEU A 35 -11.58 -41.11 -3.93
CA LEU A 35 -12.73 -40.40 -4.49
C LEU A 35 -13.22 -39.32 -3.52
N ARG A 36 -13.39 -39.66 -2.24
CA ARG A 36 -13.77 -38.70 -1.20
C ARG A 36 -12.76 -37.57 -1.07
N LEU A 37 -11.46 -37.87 -1.15
CA LEU A 37 -10.40 -36.87 -1.11
C LEU A 37 -10.50 -35.94 -2.33
N SER A 38 -10.70 -36.48 -3.53
CA SER A 38 -10.90 -35.69 -4.75
C SER A 38 -12.13 -34.79 -4.70
N GLU A 39 -13.23 -35.27 -4.11
CA GLU A 39 -14.44 -34.47 -3.87
C GLU A 39 -14.16 -33.32 -2.89
N ILE A 40 -13.46 -33.59 -1.79
CA ILE A 40 -13.08 -32.56 -0.80
C ILE A 40 -12.14 -31.53 -1.44
N ILE A 41 -11.13 -31.96 -2.22
CA ILE A 41 -10.27 -31.04 -2.97
C ILE A 41 -11.09 -30.19 -3.94
N SER A 42 -12.05 -30.78 -4.65
CA SER A 42 -12.91 -30.03 -5.57
C SER A 42 -13.78 -29.02 -4.82
N GLN A 43 -14.32 -29.39 -3.66
CA GLN A 43 -15.08 -28.47 -2.79
C GLN A 43 -14.21 -27.32 -2.28
N ILE A 44 -12.99 -27.61 -1.80
CA ILE A 44 -12.06 -26.59 -1.30
C ILE A 44 -11.57 -25.70 -2.43
N SER A 45 -11.27 -26.27 -3.59
CA SER A 45 -10.91 -25.52 -4.81
C SER A 45 -12.07 -24.67 -5.33
N SER A 46 -13.32 -25.09 -5.09
CA SER A 46 -14.50 -24.29 -5.40
C SER A 46 -14.83 -23.19 -4.39
N ILE A 47 -14.14 -23.14 -3.24
CA ILE A 47 -14.24 -21.99 -2.33
C ILE A 47 -13.77 -20.77 -3.13
N PRO A 48 -14.52 -19.65 -3.15
CA PRO A 48 -14.26 -18.55 -4.05
C PRO A 48 -13.07 -17.72 -3.57
N THR A 49 -11.86 -18.27 -3.67
CA THR A 49 -10.59 -17.55 -3.53
C THR A 49 -10.57 -16.35 -4.47
N LEU A 50 -11.22 -16.46 -5.63
CA LEU A 50 -11.34 -15.37 -6.59
C LEU A 50 -12.18 -14.20 -6.06
N GLU A 51 -13.31 -14.46 -5.39
CA GLU A 51 -14.15 -13.39 -4.84
C GLU A 51 -13.46 -12.69 -3.67
N LEU A 52 -12.84 -13.47 -2.78
CA LEU A 52 -12.04 -12.93 -1.68
C LEU A 52 -10.86 -12.09 -2.23
N LEU A 53 -10.14 -12.59 -3.23
CA LEU A 53 -9.02 -11.89 -3.85
C LEU A 53 -9.45 -10.61 -4.57
N GLU A 54 -10.58 -10.65 -5.29
CA GLU A 54 -11.20 -9.46 -5.89
C GLU A 54 -11.56 -8.41 -4.84
N ASN A 55 -12.14 -8.83 -3.72
CA ASN A 55 -12.47 -7.93 -2.62
C ASN A 55 -11.21 -7.33 -1.97
N LEU A 56 -10.15 -8.12 -1.77
CA LEU A 56 -8.88 -7.62 -1.26
C LEU A 56 -8.21 -6.63 -2.24
N ARG A 57 -8.21 -6.92 -3.54
CA ARG A 57 -7.67 -6.02 -4.57
C ARG A 57 -8.42 -4.68 -4.60
N LYS A 58 -9.75 -4.70 -4.45
CA LYS A 58 -10.56 -3.46 -4.34
C LYS A 58 -10.17 -2.65 -3.10
N ILE A 59 -9.90 -3.31 -1.98
CA ILE A 59 -9.49 -2.64 -0.74
C ILE A 59 -8.08 -2.04 -0.91
N GLU A 60 -7.14 -2.79 -1.47
CA GLU A 60 -5.78 -2.33 -1.76
C GLU A 60 -5.79 -1.06 -2.62
N GLY A 61 -6.59 -1.04 -3.69
CA GLY A 61 -6.73 0.13 -4.56
C GLY A 61 -7.25 1.36 -3.83
N LYS A 62 -8.26 1.19 -2.96
CA LYS A 62 -8.81 2.28 -2.15
C LYS A 62 -7.79 2.82 -1.14
N ILE A 63 -7.08 1.93 -0.44
CA ILE A 63 -6.06 2.33 0.54
C ILE A 63 -4.89 3.04 -0.16
N SER A 64 -4.48 2.55 -1.33
CA SER A 64 -3.43 3.18 -2.14
C SER A 64 -3.82 4.61 -2.53
N LEU A 65 -5.07 4.82 -2.95
CA LEU A 65 -5.57 6.15 -3.27
C LEU A 65 -5.59 7.06 -2.04
N VAL A 66 -6.11 6.57 -0.91
CA VAL A 66 -6.11 7.31 0.36
C VAL A 66 -4.68 7.68 0.79
N TYR A 67 -3.73 6.76 0.66
CA TYR A 67 -2.32 6.99 0.98
C TYR A 67 -1.71 8.09 0.11
N THR A 68 -1.94 8.06 -1.21
CA THR A 68 -1.45 9.11 -2.11
C THR A 68 -2.07 10.46 -1.80
N LEU A 69 -3.40 10.52 -1.60
CA LEU A 69 -4.08 11.77 -1.26
C LEU A 69 -3.63 12.34 0.09
N PHE A 70 -3.42 11.46 1.07
CA PHE A 70 -2.91 11.84 2.38
C PHE A 70 -1.50 12.46 2.26
N ASN A 71 -0.57 11.79 1.56
CA ASN A 71 0.76 12.34 1.35
C ASN A 71 0.71 13.68 0.60
N ALA A 72 -0.08 13.79 -0.47
CA ALA A 72 -0.24 15.03 -1.21
C ALA A 72 -0.77 16.17 -0.32
N ALA A 73 -1.74 15.89 0.54
CA ALA A 73 -2.28 16.85 1.51
C ALA A 73 -1.21 17.27 2.54
N VAL A 74 -0.45 16.32 3.08
CA VAL A 74 0.65 16.60 4.03
C VAL A 74 1.72 17.46 3.38
N TYR A 75 2.19 17.11 2.17
CA TYR A 75 3.16 17.91 1.44
C TYR A 75 2.64 19.31 1.13
N SER A 76 1.38 19.44 0.71
CA SER A 76 0.76 20.74 0.44
C SER A 76 0.74 21.64 1.67
N LEU A 77 0.37 21.09 2.82
CA LEU A 77 0.36 21.83 4.09
C LEU A 77 1.78 22.22 4.53
N PHE A 78 2.76 21.34 4.37
CA PHE A 78 4.15 21.63 4.73
C PHE A 78 4.74 22.75 3.86
N LEU A 79 4.57 22.67 2.53
CA LEU A 79 5.04 23.70 1.60
C LEU A 79 4.36 25.05 1.85
N GLN A 80 3.06 25.05 2.15
CA GLN A 80 2.33 26.28 2.46
C GLN A 80 2.92 26.98 3.70
N ARG A 81 3.23 26.23 4.77
CA ARG A 81 3.81 26.78 6.00
C ARG A 81 5.21 27.33 5.78
N ASP A 82 6.05 26.63 5.01
CA ASP A 82 7.39 27.11 4.66
C ASP A 82 7.35 28.42 3.85
N ASN A 83 6.40 28.53 2.93
CA ASN A 83 6.23 29.74 2.12
C ASN A 83 5.68 30.90 2.97
N GLU A 84 4.67 30.66 3.81
CA GLU A 84 4.14 31.65 4.76
C GLU A 84 5.25 32.20 5.68
N ALA A 85 6.12 31.33 6.20
CA ALA A 85 7.26 31.74 7.02
C ALA A 85 8.29 32.59 6.25
N LYS A 86 8.57 32.26 4.98
CA LYS A 86 9.49 33.03 4.13
C LYS A 86 8.94 34.40 3.73
N LEU A 87 7.64 34.51 3.44
CA LEU A 87 7.00 35.79 3.11
C LEU A 87 7.05 36.78 4.29
N LEU A 88 6.83 36.29 5.52
CA LEU A 88 6.96 37.11 6.73
C LEU A 88 8.39 37.63 6.94
N GLN A 89 9.40 36.89 6.49
CA GLN A 89 10.80 37.29 6.57
C GLN A 89 11.18 38.32 5.50
N GLN A 90 10.61 38.25 4.30
CA GLN A 90 10.92 39.15 3.19
C GLN A 90 10.33 40.56 3.38
N SER A 91 9.14 40.70 3.98
CA SER A 91 8.57 42.02 4.30
C SER A 91 9.41 42.85 5.27
N ASN A 92 10.22 42.22 6.13
CA ASN A 92 11.10 42.94 7.06
C ASN A 92 12.39 43.45 6.41
N HIS A 93 12.72 43.04 5.18
CA HIS A 93 13.99 43.41 4.54
C HIS A 93 13.89 44.53 3.50
N HIS A 94 12.69 44.93 3.08
CA HIS A 94 12.52 46.02 2.11
C HIS A 94 12.30 47.41 2.75
N HIS A 95 12.10 47.51 4.07
CA HIS A 95 11.87 48.80 4.74
C HIS A 95 13.15 49.52 5.19
N ASN A 96 14.30 48.84 5.25
CA ASN A 96 15.54 49.44 5.78
C ASN A 96 16.42 50.11 4.70
N ASN A 97 16.18 49.88 3.41
CA ASN A 97 17.07 50.38 2.35
C ASN A 97 16.68 51.77 1.82
N ASP A 98 15.46 52.25 2.08
CA ASP A 98 15.02 53.59 1.62
C ASP A 98 15.39 54.72 2.61
N GLN A 99 15.97 54.39 3.77
CA GLN A 99 16.34 55.37 4.81
C GLN A 99 17.82 55.75 4.84
N ASP A 100 18.69 55.01 4.14
CA ASP A 100 20.13 55.30 4.12
C ASP A 100 20.55 56.34 3.08
N ASP A 101 19.74 56.62 2.04
CA ASP A 101 20.08 57.60 1.00
C ASP A 101 19.90 59.07 1.44
N HIS A 102 19.28 59.32 2.58
CA HIS A 102 19.04 60.68 3.10
C HIS A 102 20.02 61.15 4.16
N ILE A 103 20.91 60.29 4.68
CA ILE A 103 21.84 60.67 5.75
C ILE A 103 23.18 61.19 5.19
N GLN A 104 23.59 60.80 3.98
CA GLN A 104 24.92 61.14 3.46
C GLN A 104 25.06 62.57 2.91
N ARG A 105 23.97 63.34 2.69
CA ARG A 105 24.07 64.71 2.12
C ARG A 105 24.36 65.81 3.15
N ASN A 106 24.23 65.53 4.45
CA ASN A 106 24.41 66.56 5.48
C ASN A 106 25.84 66.66 5.99
N ASP A 107 26.69 65.66 5.79
CA ASP A 107 28.06 65.68 6.30
C ASP A 107 29.01 66.55 5.45
N ASP A 108 28.75 66.66 4.13
CA ASP A 108 29.56 67.51 3.24
C ASP A 108 29.33 69.02 3.47
N ALA A 109 28.15 69.42 3.96
CA ALA A 109 27.81 70.84 4.20
C ALA A 109 28.40 71.40 5.51
N ILE A 110 28.74 70.53 6.47
CA ILE A 110 29.28 70.92 7.77
C ILE A 110 30.79 71.25 7.67
N GLN A 111 31.49 70.67 6.70
CA GLN A 111 32.94 70.83 6.57
C GLN A 111 33.36 72.13 5.86
N GLU A 112 32.50 72.68 4.99
CA GLU A 112 32.76 73.97 4.32
C GLU A 112 32.53 75.18 5.25
N SER A 113 31.60 75.05 6.21
CA SER A 113 31.26 76.15 7.14
C SER A 113 32.31 76.40 8.23
N THR A 114 33.21 75.44 8.49
CA THR A 114 34.22 75.56 9.57
C THR A 114 35.56 76.15 9.10
N GLN A 115 35.86 76.14 7.79
CA GLN A 115 37.08 76.79 7.28
C GLN A 115 36.94 78.31 7.08
N SER A 116 35.72 78.86 7.01
CA SER A 116 35.52 80.32 6.88
C SER A 116 35.64 81.11 8.20
N PHE A 117 35.80 80.44 9.35
CA PHE A 117 35.78 81.09 10.68
C PHE A 117 37.15 81.20 11.37
N ILE A 118 38.25 80.76 10.74
CA ILE A 118 39.62 80.88 11.31
C ILE A 118 40.59 81.54 10.32
N SER A 119 40.24 82.69 9.76
CA SER A 119 41.21 83.60 9.12
C SER A 119 40.96 85.04 9.52
#